data_AF-A0AA36C8R7-F1
#
_entry.id   AF-A0AA36C8R7-F1
#
_cell.length_a   1.000
_cell.length_b   1.000
_cell.length_c   1.000
_cell.angle_alpha   90.00
_cell.angle_beta   90.00
_cell.angle_gamma   90.00
#
_symmetry.space_group_name_H-M   'P 1'
#
loop_
_entity.id
_entity.type
_entity.pdbx_description
1 polymer ?
#
loop_
_entity_poly.entity_id
_entity_poly.type
_entity_poly.pdbx_seq_one_letter_code
_entity_poly.pdbx_strand_id
1 'polypeptide(L)'
;MGSYSAVVVYFAPDCHATSHLLGAVMYMDCHSIRKPLPFLHYTVDAKTCDCAGKPSEKCQSNACFAKLELFPEEKTAILQKGCITELPGGQVGCQYASNSETVHCFCEGNLCNNRNTFSDFVPSKLPTVECCGCSERHGDVCPKTGCLHKCRGNYCVVDFDGVEQGCGLGFPRLQSFLRIPAYLDWQGEPICARYEAGPTTVMNGCTCTGLTGSCNELNKTRHYQTTQVIDRPKAKLNYCYSVSHKSAKPFGAEIFKKSSTCEGQYCFISMTTSEIVLESADFEHSYDDHEEFIGIARPKFELIAGCLKVDDPKKVVVGCTTEYSHNASEPLSRHCICEDHLCNFHHLIAGGEDPRPRVAGAQQKQEEREKEKNKVSARPTAKTISLRPEATKLSANSFKITSLLLLAVSFINFLI
;
A
#
# COMPACT_ATOMS: atom_id res chain seq x y z
N MET A 1 -24.29 42.95 60.75
CA MET A 1 -25.74 42.88 60.47
C MET A 1 -26.00 43.77 59.28
N GLY A 2 -26.07 43.20 58.08
CA GLY A 2 -26.19 43.94 56.82
C GLY A 2 -27.15 43.20 55.88
N SER A 3 -28.18 43.92 55.45
CA SER A 3 -29.34 43.46 54.71
C SER A 3 -29.00 43.00 53.29
N TYR A 4 -29.59 41.89 52.85
CA TYR A 4 -29.63 41.49 51.44
C TYR A 4 -31.01 41.80 50.88
N SER A 5 -31.05 42.70 49.89
CA SER A 5 -32.21 42.92 49.02
C SER A 5 -32.29 41.82 47.97
N ALA A 6 -33.46 41.21 47.83
CA ALA A 6 -33.78 40.29 46.75
C ALA A 6 -34.08 41.08 45.47
N VAL A 7 -33.44 40.72 44.36
CA VAL A 7 -33.86 41.08 43.00
C VAL A 7 -34.16 39.78 42.27
N VAL A 8 -35.43 39.58 41.95
CA VAL A 8 -35.92 38.52 41.07
C VAL A 8 -35.69 38.98 39.63
N VAL A 9 -34.89 38.23 38.87
CA VAL A 9 -34.80 38.40 37.41
C VAL A 9 -35.21 37.08 36.77
N TYR A 10 -36.27 37.14 35.97
CA TYR A 10 -36.74 36.05 35.13
C TYR A 10 -35.87 35.96 33.88
N PHE A 11 -35.35 34.77 33.57
CA PHE A 11 -34.76 34.46 32.26
C PHE A 11 -35.49 33.27 31.62
N ALA A 12 -35.88 33.49 30.37
CA ALA A 12 -36.50 32.53 29.45
C ALA A 12 -35.52 31.42 29.02
N PRO A 13 -36.00 30.26 28.55
CA PRO A 13 -35.16 29.16 28.10
C PRO A 13 -34.68 29.35 26.65
N ASP A 14 -33.69 28.54 26.27
CA ASP A 14 -33.19 28.26 24.91
C ASP A 14 -31.90 28.97 24.47
N CYS A 15 -30.77 28.34 24.81
CA CYS A 15 -29.71 27.95 23.86
C CYS A 15 -28.71 27.02 24.59
N HIS A 16 -28.79 25.72 24.33
CA HIS A 16 -27.77 24.75 24.73
C HIS A 16 -26.49 25.01 23.91
N ALA A 17 -25.60 25.85 24.44
CA ALA A 17 -24.20 25.88 24.04
C ALA A 17 -23.52 24.62 24.60
N THR A 18 -23.22 23.66 23.73
CA THR A 18 -22.28 22.58 24.04
C THR A 18 -20.89 23.19 24.25
N SER A 19 -20.45 23.21 25.51
CA SER A 19 -19.09 23.50 25.93
C SER A 19 -18.15 22.48 25.26
N HIS A 20 -17.44 22.90 24.21
CA HIS A 20 -16.25 22.20 23.76
C HIS A 20 -15.13 22.48 24.76
N LEU A 21 -14.85 21.51 25.63
CA LEU A 21 -13.55 21.36 26.25
C LEU A 21 -12.51 21.28 25.14
N LEU A 22 -11.79 22.39 24.91
CA LEU A 22 -10.54 22.42 24.15
C LEU A 22 -9.51 21.58 24.92
N GLY A 23 -9.56 20.26 24.76
CA GLY A 23 -8.46 19.40 25.14
C GLY A 23 -7.24 19.84 24.35
N ALA A 24 -6.18 20.24 25.04
CA ALA A 24 -4.90 20.51 24.40
C ALA A 24 -4.51 19.26 23.59
N VAL A 25 -4.41 19.39 22.28
CA VAL A 25 -3.91 18.32 21.41
C VAL A 25 -2.46 18.09 21.82
N MET A 26 -2.21 17.03 22.59
CA MET A 26 -0.88 16.67 23.03
C MET A 26 -0.17 15.97 21.87
N TYR A 27 0.71 16.69 21.18
CA TYR A 27 1.64 16.08 20.24
C TYR A 27 2.76 15.34 20.99
N MET A 28 3.22 14.24 20.42
CA MET A 28 4.29 13.40 20.99
C MET A 28 5.60 13.66 20.24
N ASP A 29 6.71 13.65 20.97
CA ASP A 29 8.04 13.72 20.37
C ASP A 29 8.44 12.35 19.82
N CYS A 30 9.03 12.30 18.63
CA CYS A 30 9.61 11.08 18.04
C CYS A 30 11.08 11.29 17.68
N HIS A 31 11.88 10.23 17.70
CA HIS A 31 13.20 10.27 17.08
C HIS A 31 13.07 10.42 15.56
N SER A 32 13.92 11.27 14.99
CA SER A 32 13.88 11.69 13.59
C SER A 32 15.30 11.62 13.03
N ILE A 33 15.69 10.43 12.56
CA ILE A 33 17.06 10.13 12.13
C ILE A 33 17.06 9.18 10.94
N ARG A 34 18.07 9.30 10.09
CA ARG A 34 18.41 8.30 9.08
C ARG A 34 19.86 7.88 9.27
N LYS A 35 20.13 6.57 9.26
CA LYS A 35 21.49 6.07 9.45
C LYS A 35 21.70 4.74 8.70
N PRO A 36 22.81 4.59 7.94
CA PRO A 36 23.25 3.28 7.48
C PRO A 36 23.76 2.44 8.66
N LEU A 37 23.55 1.14 8.57
CA LEU A 37 23.87 0.16 9.59
C LEU A 37 24.62 -1.01 8.94
N PRO A 38 25.69 -1.52 9.58
CA PRO A 38 26.34 -2.73 9.10
C PRO A 38 25.38 -3.92 9.21
N PHE A 39 25.28 -4.73 8.16
CA PHE A 39 24.46 -5.94 8.11
C PHE A 39 25.36 -7.17 7.98
N LEU A 40 25.82 -7.68 9.14
CA LEU A 40 26.64 -8.89 9.20
C LEU A 40 25.76 -10.14 9.35
N HIS A 41 26.05 -11.18 8.57
CA HIS A 41 25.42 -12.51 8.68
C HIS A 41 23.88 -12.52 8.64
N TYR A 42 23.27 -11.70 7.77
CA TYR A 42 21.80 -11.61 7.64
C TYR A 42 21.07 -11.12 8.89
N THR A 43 21.79 -10.54 9.85
CA THR A 43 21.23 -10.02 11.09
C THR A 43 21.64 -8.58 11.29
N VAL A 44 20.67 -7.71 11.58
CA VAL A 44 20.97 -6.33 11.96
C VAL A 44 21.23 -6.31 13.47
N ASP A 45 22.36 -5.72 13.90
CA ASP A 45 22.58 -5.49 15.33
C ASP A 45 21.59 -4.43 15.84
N ALA A 46 20.56 -4.91 16.54
CA ALA A 46 19.53 -4.07 17.13
C ALA A 46 20.08 -3.01 18.09
N LYS A 47 21.28 -3.17 18.69
CA LYS A 47 21.90 -2.12 19.53
C LYS A 47 22.38 -0.97 18.68
N THR A 48 23.08 -1.29 17.58
CA THR A 48 23.51 -0.31 16.59
C THR A 48 22.32 0.36 15.88
N CYS A 49 21.19 -0.34 15.76
CA CYS A 49 19.91 0.22 15.27
C CYS A 49 19.27 1.22 16.25
N ASP A 50 19.54 1.15 17.56
CA ASP A 50 18.85 1.99 18.53
C ASP A 50 19.48 3.38 18.64
N CYS A 51 19.62 4.06 17.51
CA CYS A 51 20.11 5.42 17.49
C CYS A 51 19.02 6.36 18.02
N ALA A 52 19.31 7.00 19.15
CA ALA A 52 18.61 8.18 19.60
C ALA A 52 19.23 9.39 18.90
N GLY A 53 18.46 10.06 18.05
CA GLY A 53 18.89 11.31 17.42
C GLY A 53 19.20 12.38 18.47
N LYS A 54 19.97 13.41 18.07
CA LYS A 54 20.19 14.62 18.88
C LYS A 54 18.84 15.29 19.22
N PRO A 55 18.77 16.20 20.21
CA PRO A 55 17.53 16.94 20.50
C PRO A 55 16.96 17.70 19.28
N SER A 56 17.81 18.10 18.34
CA SER A 56 17.45 18.73 17.06
C SER A 56 16.92 17.75 16.00
N GLU A 57 17.05 16.45 16.23
CA GLU A 57 16.65 15.33 15.37
C GLU A 57 15.40 14.66 15.95
N LYS A 58 14.42 15.51 16.25
CA LYS A 58 13.09 15.14 16.74
C LYS A 58 12.03 15.77 15.86
N CYS A 59 10.89 15.10 15.78
CA CYS A 59 9.68 15.63 15.15
C CYS A 59 8.50 15.43 16.10
N GLN A 60 7.38 16.10 15.82
CA GLN A 60 6.16 16.01 16.63
C GLN A 60 4.97 15.56 15.80
N SER A 61 4.24 14.55 16.29
CA SER A 61 2.99 14.08 15.68
C SER A 61 2.18 13.20 16.65
N ASN A 62 1.16 12.52 16.14
CA ASN A 62 0.30 11.63 16.92
C ASN A 62 0.97 10.28 17.20
N ALA A 63 1.84 9.83 16.31
CA ALA A 63 2.56 8.57 16.42
C ALA A 63 3.97 8.68 15.82
N CYS A 64 4.80 7.69 16.13
CA CYS A 64 6.16 7.58 15.62
C CYS A 64 6.31 6.35 14.73
N PHE A 65 7.25 6.40 13.77
CA PHE A 65 7.62 5.24 12.97
C PHE A 65 9.14 4.97 13.02
N ALA A 66 9.50 3.73 12.72
CA ALA A 66 10.84 3.30 12.40
C ALA A 66 10.79 2.30 11.24
N LYS A 67 11.51 2.60 10.16
CA LYS A 67 11.60 1.81 8.94
C LYS A 67 13.02 1.30 8.78
N LEU A 68 13.17 -0.01 8.59
CA LEU A 68 14.44 -0.68 8.35
C LEU A 68 14.38 -1.32 6.97
N GLU A 69 15.28 -0.92 6.09
CA GLU A 69 15.47 -1.52 4.76
C GLU A 69 16.77 -2.32 4.77
N LEU A 70 16.71 -3.58 4.36
CA LEU A 70 17.83 -4.51 4.29
C LEU A 70 18.22 -4.70 2.83
N PHE A 71 19.53 -4.71 2.59
CA PHE A 71 20.13 -4.94 1.30
C PHE A 71 21.10 -6.10 1.43
N PRO A 72 20.61 -7.35 1.26
CA PRO A 72 21.39 -8.54 1.58
C PRO A 72 22.61 -8.74 0.68
N GLU A 73 22.49 -8.38 -0.60
CA GLU A 73 23.57 -8.50 -1.59
C GLU A 73 24.73 -7.58 -1.21
N GLU A 74 24.42 -6.34 -0.83
CA GLU A 74 25.36 -5.29 -0.44
C GLU A 74 25.75 -5.33 1.05
N LYS A 75 25.23 -6.31 1.81
CA LYS A 75 25.49 -6.49 3.25
C LYS A 75 25.32 -5.20 4.07
N THR A 76 24.27 -4.44 3.76
CA THR A 76 23.97 -3.17 4.44
C THR A 76 22.50 -3.06 4.81
N ALA A 77 22.19 -2.20 5.78
CA ALA A 77 20.83 -1.88 6.18
C ALA A 77 20.69 -0.38 6.43
N ILE A 78 19.50 0.15 6.25
CA ILE A 78 19.20 1.57 6.43
C ILE A 78 18.03 1.72 7.38
N LEU A 79 18.25 2.43 8.48
CA LEU A 79 17.22 2.78 9.43
C LEU A 79 16.76 4.22 9.22
N GLN A 80 15.45 4.41 9.12
CA GLN A 80 14.79 5.70 9.05
C GLN A 80 13.72 5.80 10.13
N LYS A 81 13.86 6.76 11.04
CA LYS A 81 12.90 7.07 12.10
C LYS A 81 12.25 8.42 11.83
N GLY A 82 11.00 8.56 12.24
CA GLY A 82 10.29 9.84 12.11
C GLY A 82 8.90 9.82 12.73
N CYS A 83 8.06 10.73 12.26
CA CYS A 83 6.72 10.96 12.75
C CYS A 83 5.67 10.54 11.73
N ILE A 84 4.51 10.12 12.21
CA ILE A 84 3.37 9.77 11.38
C ILE A 84 2.07 10.29 11.97
N THR A 85 1.17 10.77 11.11
CA THR A 85 -0.11 11.38 11.55
C THR A 85 -1.11 10.38 12.11
N GLU A 86 -1.01 9.11 11.70
CA GLU A 86 -1.95 8.04 12.06
C GLU A 86 -1.28 6.68 11.86
N LEU A 87 -1.59 5.72 12.74
CA LEU A 87 -1.08 4.35 12.63
C LEU A 87 -1.72 3.62 11.44
N PRO A 88 -0.94 3.13 10.46
CA PRO A 88 -1.46 2.25 9.42
C PRO A 88 -1.98 0.96 10.06
N GLY A 89 -3.18 0.52 9.70
CA GLY A 89 -3.80 -0.64 10.37
C GLY A 89 -4.48 -0.32 11.71
N GLY A 90 -4.32 0.92 12.20
CA GLY A 90 -4.71 1.42 13.52
C GLY A 90 -4.07 0.68 14.69
N GLN A 91 -2.88 0.12 14.50
CA GLN A 91 -2.20 -0.67 15.51
C GLN A 91 -0.71 -0.36 15.59
N VAL A 92 -0.19 -0.45 16.81
CA VAL A 92 1.25 -0.41 17.08
C VAL A 92 1.88 -1.76 16.72
N GLY A 93 3.14 -1.73 16.28
CA GLY A 93 3.87 -2.93 15.86
C GLY A 93 4.51 -2.78 14.49
N CYS A 94 5.05 -3.88 13.97
CA CYS A 94 5.83 -3.90 12.73
C CYS A 94 5.10 -4.61 11.58
N GLN A 95 5.15 -3.99 10.41
CA GLN A 95 4.74 -4.54 9.11
C GLN A 95 5.98 -4.99 8.34
N TYR A 96 5.87 -6.06 7.56
CA TYR A 96 6.98 -6.62 6.80
C TYR A 96 6.62 -6.69 5.32
N ALA A 97 7.62 -6.47 4.47
CA ALA A 97 7.52 -6.63 3.02
C ALA A 97 8.73 -7.38 2.47
N SER A 98 8.57 -7.92 1.25
CA SER A 98 9.65 -8.54 0.47
C SER A 98 10.49 -9.53 1.29
N ASN A 99 9.86 -10.55 1.86
CA ASN A 99 10.56 -11.57 2.68
C ASN A 99 11.36 -11.01 3.87
N SER A 100 10.91 -9.90 4.46
CA SER A 100 11.56 -9.19 5.57
C SER A 100 12.72 -8.27 5.18
N GLU A 101 12.93 -8.00 3.88
CA GLU A 101 13.86 -6.96 3.42
C GLU A 101 13.41 -5.56 3.82
N THR A 102 12.13 -5.35 4.11
CA THR A 102 11.65 -4.10 4.69
C THR A 102 10.81 -4.37 5.93
N VAL A 103 11.19 -3.72 7.03
CA VAL A 103 10.43 -3.68 8.29
C VAL A 103 9.94 -2.25 8.52
N HIS A 104 8.66 -2.08 8.83
CA HIS A 104 8.09 -0.76 9.12
C HIS A 104 7.26 -0.81 10.40
N CYS A 105 7.80 -0.23 11.47
CA CYS A 105 7.23 -0.26 12.80
C CYS A 105 6.60 1.07 13.18
N PHE A 106 5.49 1.00 13.93
CA PHE A 106 4.74 2.15 14.41
C PHE A 106 4.46 2.04 15.91
N CYS A 107 4.51 3.15 16.63
CA CYS A 107 4.20 3.20 18.06
C CYS A 107 3.57 4.53 18.47
N GLU A 108 2.92 4.50 19.63
CA GLU A 108 2.42 5.68 20.34
C GLU A 108 3.21 5.84 21.64
N GLY A 109 3.51 7.07 22.02
CA GLY A 109 4.37 7.37 23.16
C GLY A 109 5.47 8.37 22.81
N ASN A 110 5.89 9.16 23.80
CA ASN A 110 7.05 10.03 23.64
C ASN A 110 8.31 9.18 23.42
N LEU A 111 9.02 9.45 22.33
CA LEU A 111 10.26 8.81 21.90
C LEU A 111 10.13 7.28 21.84
N CYS A 112 8.93 6.80 21.48
CA CYS A 112 8.62 5.37 21.51
C CYS A 112 9.32 4.59 20.40
N ASN A 113 9.80 5.24 19.33
CA ASN A 113 10.42 4.57 18.17
C ASN A 113 11.87 4.14 18.42
N ASN A 114 12.05 3.40 19.51
CA ASN A 114 13.29 2.81 19.97
C ASN A 114 13.20 1.28 19.92
N ARG A 115 14.36 0.64 20.02
CA ARG A 115 14.52 -0.81 19.99
C ARG A 115 13.66 -1.53 21.03
N ASN A 116 13.64 -1.03 22.27
CA ASN A 116 12.96 -1.71 23.38
C ASN A 116 11.44 -1.79 23.13
N THR A 117 10.83 -0.69 22.67
CA THR A 117 9.40 -0.66 22.32
C THR A 117 9.08 -1.64 21.20
N PHE A 118 9.96 -1.74 20.20
CA PHE A 118 9.77 -2.62 19.05
C PHE A 118 10.32 -4.03 19.25
N SER A 119 10.68 -4.43 20.47
CA SER A 119 11.26 -5.74 20.76
C SER A 119 12.38 -6.10 19.78
N ASP A 120 13.36 -5.20 19.66
CA ASP A 120 14.53 -5.35 18.79
C ASP A 120 14.21 -5.33 17.29
N PHE A 121 13.07 -4.75 16.90
CA PHE A 121 12.54 -4.81 15.53
C PHE A 121 12.25 -6.25 15.07
N VAL A 122 12.27 -7.20 16.01
CA VAL A 122 11.95 -8.60 15.79
C VAL A 122 10.44 -8.74 15.72
N PRO A 123 9.89 -9.56 14.81
CA PRO A 123 8.46 -9.78 14.71
C PRO A 123 7.88 -10.18 16.06
N SER A 124 6.89 -9.42 16.52
CA SER A 124 5.94 -9.90 17.52
C SER A 124 5.42 -11.27 17.05
N LYS A 125 5.30 -12.24 17.95
CA LYS A 125 4.70 -13.54 17.63
C LYS A 125 3.20 -13.35 17.38
N LEU A 126 2.83 -12.85 16.20
CA LEU A 126 1.48 -12.96 15.69
C LEU A 126 1.16 -14.45 15.51
N PRO A 127 -0.12 -14.85 15.61
CA PRO A 127 -0.53 -16.22 15.36
C PRO A 127 0.04 -16.73 14.03
N THR A 128 0.61 -17.92 14.04
CA THR A 128 1.12 -18.56 12.83
C THR A 128 -0.03 -19.26 12.13
N VAL A 129 -0.20 -18.98 10.84
CA VAL A 129 -1.08 -19.69 9.93
C VAL A 129 -0.26 -20.53 8.97
N GLU A 130 -0.82 -21.66 8.57
CA GLU A 130 -0.26 -22.51 7.51
C GLU A 130 -1.03 -22.21 6.22
N CYS A 131 -0.31 -21.81 5.17
CA CYS A 131 -0.88 -21.42 3.88
C CYS A 131 -0.44 -22.38 2.77
N CYS A 132 -1.25 -22.55 1.73
CA CYS A 132 -0.74 -23.17 0.51
C CYS A 132 0.29 -22.22 -0.15
N GLY A 133 1.35 -22.80 -0.72
CA GLY A 133 2.33 -22.11 -1.56
C GLY A 133 2.29 -22.67 -2.98
N CYS A 134 2.17 -21.81 -3.98
CA CYS A 134 2.32 -22.15 -5.40
C CYS A 134 2.54 -20.88 -6.23
N SER A 135 3.30 -20.98 -7.33
CA SER A 135 3.43 -19.90 -8.32
C SER A 135 3.42 -20.45 -9.75
N GLU A 136 2.37 -20.15 -10.50
CA GLU A 136 2.32 -20.59 -11.91
C GLU A 136 3.32 -19.86 -12.83
N ARG A 137 3.93 -18.76 -12.36
CA ARG A 137 5.00 -18.07 -13.09
C ARG A 137 6.29 -18.88 -13.14
N HIS A 138 6.53 -19.71 -12.13
CA HIS A 138 7.70 -20.59 -12.07
C HIS A 138 7.44 -21.99 -12.64
N GLY A 139 6.31 -22.18 -13.33
CA GLY A 139 5.93 -23.43 -13.97
C GLY A 139 5.21 -24.42 -13.04
N ASP A 140 4.92 -24.03 -11.79
CA ASP A 140 4.02 -24.81 -10.94
C ASP A 140 2.59 -24.71 -11.48
N VAL A 141 1.76 -25.70 -11.21
CA VAL A 141 0.30 -25.56 -11.42
C VAL A 141 -0.32 -25.50 -10.06
N CYS A 142 -0.94 -24.37 -9.71
CA CYS A 142 -1.63 -24.26 -8.45
C CYS A 142 -2.78 -25.28 -8.43
N PRO A 143 -2.74 -26.30 -7.56
CA PRO A 143 -3.74 -27.35 -7.57
C PRO A 143 -5.12 -26.77 -7.23
N LYS A 144 -6.15 -27.22 -7.97
CA LYS A 144 -7.54 -26.77 -7.74
C LYS A 144 -8.08 -27.17 -6.36
N THR A 145 -7.47 -28.19 -5.75
CA THR A 145 -7.82 -28.74 -4.44
C THR A 145 -6.55 -29.23 -3.73
N GLY A 146 -6.38 -28.89 -2.46
CA GLY A 146 -5.20 -29.24 -1.66
C GLY A 146 -4.03 -28.27 -1.85
N CYS A 147 -2.93 -28.50 -1.14
CA CYS A 147 -1.70 -27.71 -1.28
C CYS A 147 -0.55 -28.63 -1.74
N LEU A 148 0.17 -28.27 -2.81
CA LEU A 148 1.42 -28.97 -3.19
C LEU A 148 2.54 -28.60 -2.22
N HIS A 149 2.70 -27.30 -1.95
CA HIS A 149 3.61 -26.78 -0.95
C HIS A 149 2.83 -26.05 0.13
N LYS A 150 3.37 -26.05 1.34
CA LYS A 150 2.85 -25.32 2.48
C LYS A 150 3.91 -24.37 2.98
N CYS A 151 3.49 -23.16 3.37
CA CYS A 151 4.37 -22.21 4.03
C CYS A 151 3.73 -21.74 5.33
N ARG A 152 4.54 -21.23 6.25
CA ARG A 152 4.09 -20.73 7.55
C ARG A 152 4.35 -19.24 7.64
N GLY A 153 3.32 -18.49 7.97
CA GLY A 153 3.40 -17.05 8.16
C GLY A 153 2.33 -16.56 9.13
N ASN A 154 2.01 -15.28 9.09
CA ASN A 154 0.97 -14.66 9.92
C ASN A 154 -0.32 -14.37 9.15
N TYR A 155 -0.24 -14.37 7.81
CA TYR A 155 -1.39 -14.29 6.92
C TYR A 155 -1.11 -15.04 5.62
N CYS A 156 -2.16 -15.50 4.94
CA CYS A 156 -2.09 -16.02 3.58
C CYS A 156 -2.33 -14.89 2.56
N VAL A 157 -1.67 -14.97 1.41
CA VAL A 157 -1.79 -14.00 0.31
C VAL A 157 -2.10 -14.71 -1.00
N VAL A 158 -2.98 -14.13 -1.81
CA VAL A 158 -3.33 -14.59 -3.17
C VAL A 158 -3.21 -13.41 -4.14
N ASP A 159 -2.38 -13.56 -5.18
CA ASP A 159 -2.09 -12.52 -6.19
C ASP A 159 -3.10 -12.48 -7.36
N PHE A 160 -2.98 -11.42 -8.17
CA PHE A 160 -3.70 -10.94 -9.36
C PHE A 160 -4.54 -11.95 -10.14
N ASP A 161 -3.96 -13.00 -10.70
CA ASP A 161 -4.70 -13.97 -11.54
C ASP A 161 -5.28 -15.14 -10.73
N GLY A 162 -5.05 -15.15 -9.42
CA GLY A 162 -5.18 -16.35 -8.61
C GLY A 162 -4.24 -17.43 -9.13
N VAL A 163 -3.00 -17.05 -9.47
CA VAL A 163 -1.93 -17.94 -9.96
C VAL A 163 -0.77 -18.03 -8.99
N GLU A 164 -0.74 -17.16 -7.99
CA GLU A 164 0.23 -17.24 -6.89
C GLU A 164 -0.51 -17.22 -5.56
N GLN A 165 -0.05 -18.09 -4.68
CA GLN A 165 -0.49 -18.15 -3.31
C GLN A 165 0.73 -18.35 -2.41
N GLY A 166 0.73 -17.68 -1.27
CA GLY A 166 1.80 -17.81 -0.29
C GLY A 166 1.38 -17.32 1.08
N CYS A 167 2.38 -17.00 1.90
CA CYS A 167 2.21 -16.44 3.23
C CYS A 167 3.19 -15.29 3.45
N GLY A 168 2.79 -14.33 4.28
CA GLY A 168 3.67 -13.25 4.72
C GLY A 168 3.85 -13.24 6.24
N LEU A 169 4.83 -12.46 6.71
CA LEU A 169 5.18 -12.32 8.12
C LEU A 169 4.69 -10.98 8.67
N GLY A 170 4.36 -10.95 9.96
CA GLY A 170 3.79 -9.79 10.65
C GLY A 170 2.41 -9.39 10.11
N PHE A 171 2.08 -8.11 10.21
CA PHE A 171 0.87 -7.58 9.59
C PHE A 171 1.08 -7.45 8.08
N PRO A 172 0.06 -7.77 7.26
CA PRO A 172 0.19 -7.60 5.83
C PRO A 172 0.44 -6.13 5.51
N ARG A 173 1.50 -5.89 4.74
CA ARG A 173 1.67 -4.63 4.05
C ARG A 173 0.66 -4.55 2.91
N LEU A 174 -0.58 -4.24 3.28
CA LEU A 174 -1.56 -3.74 2.33
C LEU A 174 -0.97 -2.47 1.73
N GLN A 175 -1.40 -2.13 0.52
CA GLN A 175 -0.94 -0.92 -0.13
C GLN A 175 -1.08 0.27 0.82
N SER A 176 -0.06 1.11 0.94
CA SER A 176 0.03 2.12 2.01
C SER A 176 -1.18 3.07 2.07
N PHE A 177 -1.95 3.19 0.99
CA PHE A 177 -3.18 3.95 0.95
C PHE A 177 -4.39 3.21 1.52
N LEU A 178 -4.41 1.87 1.60
CA LEU A 178 -5.52 1.07 2.11
C LEU A 178 -5.65 1.23 3.64
N ARG A 179 -6.40 2.25 4.05
CA ARG A 179 -6.62 2.65 5.45
C ARG A 179 -7.65 1.74 6.13
N ILE A 180 -7.17 0.66 6.74
CA ILE A 180 -7.98 -0.25 7.58
C ILE A 180 -7.68 0.06 9.06
N PRO A 181 -8.55 0.75 9.80
CA PRO A 181 -8.22 1.25 11.16
C PRO A 181 -8.21 0.17 12.25
N ALA A 182 -8.74 -1.02 11.99
CA ALA A 182 -8.76 -2.09 12.98
C ALA A 182 -8.58 -3.43 12.29
N TYR A 183 -7.37 -3.66 11.77
CA TYR A 183 -7.09 -4.86 10.96
C TYR A 183 -7.45 -6.17 11.68
N LEU A 184 -7.21 -6.26 13.00
CA LEU A 184 -7.53 -7.45 13.79
C LEU A 184 -9.03 -7.71 13.95
N ASP A 185 -9.89 -6.69 13.82
CA ASP A 185 -11.36 -6.88 13.90
C ASP A 185 -11.87 -7.71 12.72
N TRP A 186 -11.10 -7.75 11.63
CA TRP A 186 -11.38 -8.52 10.43
C TRP A 186 -10.64 -9.87 10.40
N GLN A 187 -10.10 -10.30 11.54
CA GLN A 187 -9.42 -11.58 11.63
C GLN A 187 -10.35 -12.73 11.24
N GLY A 188 -9.89 -13.61 10.35
CA GLY A 188 -10.73 -14.69 9.84
C GLY A 188 -11.38 -14.40 8.49
N GLU A 189 -11.60 -13.12 8.18
CA GLU A 189 -12.19 -12.71 6.92
C GLU A 189 -11.14 -12.49 5.82
N PRO A 190 -11.49 -12.71 4.55
CA PRO A 190 -10.70 -12.20 3.45
C PRO A 190 -10.74 -10.67 3.45
N ILE A 191 -9.59 -10.05 3.19
CA ILE A 191 -9.46 -8.60 2.97
C ILE A 191 -8.92 -8.46 1.56
N CYS A 192 -9.78 -8.05 0.64
CA CYS A 192 -9.46 -8.04 -0.78
C CYS A 192 -9.62 -6.64 -1.35
N ALA A 193 -8.62 -6.22 -2.11
CA ALA A 193 -8.63 -4.93 -2.76
C ALA A 193 -8.15 -5.06 -4.20
N ARG A 194 -8.67 -4.17 -5.06
CA ARG A 194 -8.17 -3.92 -6.41
C ARG A 194 -7.96 -2.44 -6.56
N TYR A 195 -6.79 -2.04 -7.02
CA TYR A 195 -6.53 -0.66 -7.39
C TYR A 195 -5.98 -0.57 -8.80
N GLU A 196 -6.24 0.57 -9.43
CA GLU A 196 -5.82 0.88 -10.79
C GLU A 196 -5.31 2.32 -10.84
N ALA A 197 -4.08 2.52 -11.30
CA ALA A 197 -3.38 3.80 -11.39
C ALA A 197 -2.53 3.90 -12.67
N GLY A 198 -3.20 4.19 -13.78
CA GLY A 198 -2.63 4.20 -15.11
C GLY A 198 -2.80 2.84 -15.80
N PRO A 199 -2.48 2.77 -17.11
CA PRO A 199 -2.77 1.60 -17.94
C PRO A 199 -1.96 0.35 -17.56
N THR A 200 -0.84 0.52 -16.85
CA THR A 200 0.08 -0.56 -16.48
C THR A 200 0.08 -0.87 -14.98
N THR A 201 -0.59 -0.06 -14.16
CA THR A 201 -0.58 -0.22 -12.70
C THR A 201 -1.95 -0.69 -12.24
N VAL A 202 -2.22 -1.97 -12.46
CA VAL A 202 -3.41 -2.63 -11.95
C VAL A 202 -2.95 -3.72 -11.01
N MET A 203 -3.39 -3.67 -9.76
CA MET A 203 -3.03 -4.68 -8.76
C MET A 203 -4.27 -5.07 -7.99
N ASN A 204 -4.43 -6.37 -7.77
CA ASN A 204 -5.42 -6.91 -6.85
C ASN A 204 -4.83 -8.05 -6.05
N GLY A 205 -5.31 -8.18 -4.82
CA GLY A 205 -4.90 -9.28 -3.95
C GLY A 205 -5.87 -9.41 -2.80
N CYS A 206 -5.85 -10.60 -2.19
CA CYS A 206 -6.47 -10.83 -0.90
C CYS A 206 -5.40 -11.16 0.12
N THR A 207 -5.62 -10.70 1.35
CA THR A 207 -4.94 -11.19 2.54
C THR A 207 -5.96 -11.74 3.51
N CYS A 208 -5.52 -12.64 4.40
CA CYS A 208 -6.37 -13.16 5.45
C CYS A 208 -5.57 -13.85 6.54
N THR A 209 -6.14 -13.78 7.72
CA THR A 209 -5.54 -14.19 8.98
C THR A 209 -6.31 -15.31 9.67
N GLY A 210 -7.31 -15.88 8.98
CA GLY A 210 -8.11 -17.00 9.45
C GLY A 210 -7.47 -18.35 9.18
N LEU A 211 -7.61 -19.28 10.14
CA LEU A 211 -7.35 -20.72 9.94
C LEU A 211 -8.37 -21.37 8.98
N THR A 212 -9.48 -20.68 8.69
CA THR A 212 -10.57 -21.19 7.85
C THR A 212 -10.21 -21.14 6.37
N GLY A 213 -10.43 -22.26 5.66
CA GLY A 213 -9.96 -22.55 4.30
C GLY A 213 -10.43 -21.62 3.17
N SER A 214 -11.14 -20.52 3.43
CA SER A 214 -11.57 -19.58 2.39
C SER A 214 -10.42 -18.97 1.59
N CYS A 215 -9.26 -18.80 2.21
CA CYS A 215 -8.05 -18.31 1.57
C CYS A 215 -7.01 -19.36 1.21
N ASN A 216 -7.14 -20.57 1.77
CA ASN A 216 -6.30 -21.71 1.40
C ASN A 216 -6.86 -22.48 0.20
N GLU A 217 -7.98 -22.00 -0.35
CA GLU A 217 -8.57 -22.50 -1.57
C GLU A 217 -8.50 -21.39 -2.62
N LEU A 218 -7.51 -21.48 -3.51
CA LEU A 218 -7.26 -20.52 -4.58
C LEU A 218 -8.53 -20.19 -5.40
N ASN A 219 -9.27 -21.22 -5.79
CA ASN A 219 -10.51 -21.06 -6.57
C ASN A 219 -11.60 -20.32 -5.80
N LYS A 220 -11.76 -20.61 -4.51
CA LYS A 220 -12.75 -19.96 -3.66
C LYS A 220 -12.39 -18.49 -3.43
N THR A 221 -11.11 -18.22 -3.18
CA THR A 221 -10.58 -16.85 -3.05
C THR A 221 -10.78 -16.06 -4.35
N ARG A 222 -10.44 -16.66 -5.49
CA ARG A 222 -10.62 -16.05 -6.81
C ARG A 222 -12.09 -15.73 -7.10
N HIS A 223 -12.98 -16.69 -6.85
CA HIS A 223 -14.42 -16.47 -7.02
C HIS A 223 -14.93 -15.32 -6.13
N TYR A 224 -14.48 -15.27 -4.87
CA TYR A 224 -14.79 -14.17 -3.97
C TYR A 224 -14.26 -12.83 -4.49
N GLN A 225 -13.00 -12.75 -4.95
CA GLN A 225 -12.45 -11.53 -5.56
C GLN A 225 -13.27 -11.05 -6.75
N THR A 226 -13.58 -11.95 -7.69
CA THR A 226 -14.36 -11.61 -8.88
C THR A 226 -15.73 -11.04 -8.51
N THR A 227 -16.45 -11.74 -7.63
CA THR A 227 -17.84 -11.37 -7.30
C THR A 227 -17.94 -10.18 -6.34
N GLN A 228 -17.05 -10.08 -5.34
CA GLN A 228 -17.15 -9.08 -4.28
C GLN A 228 -16.31 -7.83 -4.54
N VAL A 229 -15.29 -7.89 -5.40
CA VAL A 229 -14.39 -6.76 -5.65
C VAL A 229 -14.49 -6.28 -7.10
N ILE A 230 -14.35 -7.18 -8.07
CA ILE A 230 -14.17 -6.80 -9.49
C ILE A 230 -15.51 -6.43 -10.15
N ASP A 231 -16.49 -7.34 -10.09
CA ASP A 231 -17.77 -7.26 -10.80
C ASP A 231 -18.83 -6.40 -10.09
N ARG A 232 -18.40 -5.52 -9.17
CA ARG A 232 -19.32 -4.66 -8.43
C ARG A 232 -20.13 -3.74 -9.36
N PRO A 233 -21.42 -3.47 -9.06
CA PRO A 233 -22.27 -2.62 -9.89
C PRO A 233 -21.73 -1.20 -10.07
N LYS A 234 -21.72 -0.72 -11.32
CA LYS A 234 -21.20 0.62 -11.70
C LYS A 234 -21.89 1.79 -11.01
N ALA A 235 -23.16 1.64 -10.63
CA ALA A 235 -23.93 2.70 -9.96
C ALA A 235 -23.36 3.09 -8.58
N LYS A 236 -22.40 2.33 -8.04
CA LYS A 236 -21.74 2.58 -6.76
C LYS A 236 -20.26 2.96 -6.91
N LEU A 237 -19.83 3.39 -8.10
CA LEU A 237 -18.43 3.71 -8.40
C LEU A 237 -18.23 5.19 -8.71
N ASN A 238 -17.16 5.72 -8.12
CA ASN A 238 -16.56 7.01 -8.37
C ASN A 238 -15.62 6.96 -9.58
N TYR A 239 -15.46 8.11 -10.23
CA TYR A 239 -14.49 8.33 -11.32
C TYR A 239 -13.29 9.01 -10.70
N CYS A 240 -12.11 8.45 -10.90
CA CYS A 240 -10.88 8.92 -10.27
C CYS A 240 -9.86 9.30 -11.33
N TYR A 241 -8.97 10.25 -11.00
CA TYR A 241 -7.76 10.43 -11.78
C TYR A 241 -6.90 9.18 -11.69
N SER A 242 -6.29 8.80 -12.80
CA SER A 242 -5.46 7.61 -12.92
C SER A 242 -4.13 8.01 -13.55
N VAL A 243 -3.10 8.09 -12.71
CA VAL A 243 -1.76 8.55 -13.08
C VAL A 243 -0.69 7.84 -12.25
N SER A 244 0.40 7.48 -12.92
CA SER A 244 1.65 7.05 -12.30
C SER A 244 2.75 7.92 -12.88
N HIS A 245 3.49 8.62 -12.01
CA HIS A 245 4.51 9.58 -12.43
C HIS A 245 5.70 9.54 -11.49
N LYS A 246 6.91 9.54 -12.06
CA LYS A 246 8.18 9.60 -11.32
C LYS A 246 8.99 10.77 -11.83
N SER A 247 9.61 11.52 -10.92
CA SER A 247 10.40 12.71 -11.22
C SER A 247 11.52 12.89 -10.20
N ALA A 248 12.67 13.41 -10.64
CA ALA A 248 13.73 13.86 -9.74
C ALA A 248 13.45 15.26 -9.15
N LYS A 249 12.45 15.98 -9.68
CA LYS A 249 12.07 17.33 -9.25
C LYS A 249 10.63 17.35 -8.70
N PRO A 250 10.31 18.25 -7.77
CA PRO A 250 8.94 18.49 -7.36
C PRO A 250 8.05 18.80 -8.58
N PHE A 251 6.82 18.33 -8.54
CA PHE A 251 5.80 18.56 -9.56
C PHE A 251 4.55 19.18 -8.92
N GLY A 252 3.75 19.84 -9.74
CA GLY A 252 2.47 20.42 -9.34
C GLY A 252 1.27 19.69 -9.94
N ALA A 253 0.14 20.40 -9.97
CA ALA A 253 -1.12 19.88 -10.50
C ALA A 253 -1.10 19.60 -12.02
N GLU A 254 -0.10 20.07 -12.76
CA GLU A 254 0.00 19.91 -14.21
C GLU A 254 0.11 18.45 -14.68
N ILE A 255 0.60 17.55 -13.84
CA ILE A 255 0.71 16.12 -14.14
C ILE A 255 -0.66 15.46 -14.35
N PHE A 256 -1.71 16.00 -13.73
CA PHE A 256 -3.09 15.52 -13.89
C PHE A 256 -3.72 15.93 -15.22
N LYS A 257 -3.13 16.86 -15.98
CA LYS A 257 -3.67 17.25 -17.30
C LYS A 257 -3.61 16.11 -18.32
N LYS A 258 -2.71 15.14 -18.12
CA LYS A 258 -2.50 13.98 -19.00
C LYS A 258 -2.92 12.66 -18.35
N SER A 259 -3.55 12.70 -17.18
CA SER A 259 -3.99 11.47 -16.51
C SER A 259 -5.16 10.83 -17.26
N SER A 260 -5.21 9.50 -17.26
CA SER A 260 -6.44 8.79 -17.61
C SER A 260 -7.44 8.86 -16.45
N THR A 261 -8.57 8.17 -16.60
CA THR A 261 -9.54 7.97 -15.51
C THR A 261 -9.81 6.49 -15.31
N CYS A 262 -10.24 6.12 -14.10
CA CYS A 262 -10.72 4.77 -13.80
C CYS A 262 -11.87 4.80 -12.79
N GLU A 263 -12.56 3.65 -12.63
CA GLU A 263 -13.79 3.53 -11.83
C GLU A 263 -13.55 2.67 -10.56
N GLY A 264 -13.85 3.19 -9.38
CA GLY A 264 -13.73 2.47 -8.10
C GLY A 264 -14.65 3.03 -7.01
N GLN A 265 -14.78 2.33 -5.88
CA GLN A 265 -15.58 2.83 -4.76
C GLN A 265 -14.93 4.05 -4.12
N TYR A 266 -13.61 4.08 -4.09
CA TYR A 266 -12.83 5.19 -3.58
C TYR A 266 -11.82 5.64 -4.63
N CYS A 267 -11.38 6.89 -4.50
CA CYS A 267 -10.20 7.37 -5.19
C CYS A 267 -9.04 7.44 -4.20
N PHE A 268 -7.83 7.12 -4.66
CA PHE A 268 -6.62 7.23 -3.86
C PHE A 268 -5.57 8.09 -4.55
N ILE A 269 -4.71 8.69 -3.74
CA ILE A 269 -3.52 9.42 -4.18
C ILE A 269 -2.39 9.17 -3.19
N SER A 270 -1.22 8.86 -3.71
CA SER A 270 -0.04 8.45 -2.96
C SER A 270 1.15 9.20 -3.51
N MET A 271 1.87 9.91 -2.64
CA MET A 271 3.10 10.60 -2.97
C MET A 271 4.21 10.12 -2.05
N THR A 272 5.38 9.84 -2.61
CA THR A 272 6.65 9.69 -1.87
C THR A 272 7.66 10.68 -2.42
N THR A 273 8.52 11.25 -1.57
CA THR A 273 9.47 12.32 -1.95
C THR A 273 10.93 11.89 -1.88
N SER A 274 11.20 10.74 -1.27
CA SER A 274 12.55 10.20 -1.13
C SER A 274 12.59 8.73 -1.53
N GLU A 275 13.60 8.37 -2.31
CA GLU A 275 14.02 6.99 -2.50
C GLU A 275 15.31 6.75 -1.72
N ILE A 276 15.40 5.63 -1.03
CA ILE A 276 16.62 5.15 -0.41
C ILE A 276 17.37 4.35 -1.48
N VAL A 277 18.61 4.74 -1.75
CA VAL A 277 19.50 4.08 -2.70
C VAL A 277 20.83 3.74 -2.03
N LEU A 278 21.49 2.70 -2.51
CA LEU A 278 22.86 2.40 -2.15
C LEU A 278 23.81 3.00 -3.18
N GLU A 279 24.90 3.57 -2.68
CA GLU A 279 26.02 4.02 -3.50
C GLU A 279 27.30 3.39 -2.94
N SER A 280 28.24 3.01 -3.80
CA SER A 280 29.56 2.55 -3.34
C SER A 280 30.24 3.66 -2.54
N ALA A 281 30.87 3.30 -1.42
CA ALA A 281 31.70 4.23 -0.65
C ALA A 281 32.93 4.69 -1.45
N ASP A 282 33.43 3.83 -2.35
CA ASP A 282 34.62 4.06 -3.15
C ASP A 282 34.33 3.99 -4.66
N PHE A 283 34.71 5.03 -5.39
CA PHE A 283 34.65 5.10 -6.85
C PHE A 283 35.83 4.34 -7.50
N GLU A 284 35.98 3.05 -7.22
CA GLU A 284 36.87 2.21 -8.03
C GLU A 284 36.17 1.70 -9.31
N HIS A 285 36.96 1.38 -10.33
CA HIS A 285 36.53 1.27 -11.72
C HIS A 285 35.66 0.04 -12.08
N SER A 286 35.24 -0.74 -11.09
CA SER A 286 34.60 -2.06 -11.22
C SER A 286 33.61 -2.31 -10.07
N TYR A 287 32.33 -2.60 -10.40
CA TYR A 287 31.27 -2.83 -9.40
C TYR A 287 31.52 -4.09 -8.54
N ASP A 288 32.29 -5.04 -9.09
CA ASP A 288 32.55 -6.34 -8.48
C ASP A 288 33.58 -6.26 -7.32
N ASP A 289 34.30 -5.14 -7.20
CA ASP A 289 35.37 -4.95 -6.21
C ASP A 289 34.95 -4.08 -5.00
N HIS A 290 33.67 -3.70 -4.90
CA HIS A 290 33.19 -2.84 -3.80
C HIS A 290 32.84 -3.63 -2.54
N GLU A 291 33.59 -3.38 -1.45
CA GLU A 291 33.34 -3.99 -0.13
C GLU A 291 32.45 -3.12 0.79
N GLU A 292 32.31 -1.82 0.53
CA GLU A 292 31.59 -0.88 1.39
C GLU A 292 30.55 -0.05 0.62
N PHE A 293 29.31 -0.06 1.11
CA PHE A 293 28.17 0.66 0.53
C PHE A 293 27.58 1.67 1.51
N ILE A 294 27.28 2.87 1.03
CA ILE A 294 26.65 3.95 1.79
C ILE A 294 25.21 4.12 1.33
N GLY A 295 24.29 4.06 2.29
CA GLY A 295 22.89 4.39 2.07
C GLY A 295 22.65 5.88 1.94
N ILE A 296 22.22 6.33 0.76
CA ILE A 296 21.90 7.72 0.45
C ILE A 296 20.41 7.84 0.14
N ALA A 297 19.77 8.93 0.59
CA ALA A 297 18.43 9.25 0.15
C ALA A 297 18.49 10.29 -0.96
N ARG A 298 17.97 9.94 -2.13
CA ARG A 298 17.85 10.87 -3.24
C ARG A 298 16.42 11.41 -3.30
N PRO A 299 16.24 12.74 -3.50
CA PRO A 299 14.93 13.28 -3.83
C PRO A 299 14.41 12.59 -5.09
N LYS A 300 13.37 11.80 -4.92
CA LYS A 300 12.68 11.10 -6.00
C LYS A 300 11.20 11.15 -5.67
N PHE A 301 10.52 11.97 -6.44
CA PHE A 301 9.10 12.19 -6.30
C PHE A 301 8.36 11.14 -7.11
N GLU A 302 7.60 10.30 -6.44
CA GLU A 302 6.72 9.33 -7.08
C GLU A 302 5.28 9.64 -6.69
N LEU A 303 4.44 9.87 -7.71
CA LEU A 303 3.00 10.01 -7.56
C LEU A 303 2.31 8.79 -8.17
N ILE A 304 1.40 8.22 -7.40
CA ILE A 304 0.44 7.24 -7.88
C ILE A 304 -0.95 7.71 -7.45
N ALA A 305 -1.84 7.95 -8.40
CA ALA A 305 -3.25 8.24 -8.13
C ALA A 305 -4.13 7.33 -8.97
N GLY A 306 -5.23 6.88 -8.38
CA GLY A 306 -6.07 5.87 -9.02
C GLY A 306 -7.40 5.66 -8.33
N CYS A 307 -8.07 4.59 -8.71
CA CYS A 307 -9.31 4.12 -8.12
C CYS A 307 -9.07 2.84 -7.32
N LEU A 308 -9.89 2.65 -6.29
CA LEU A 308 -9.82 1.54 -5.36
C LEU A 308 -11.19 0.87 -5.27
N LYS A 309 -11.21 -0.45 -5.40
CA LYS A 309 -12.33 -1.34 -5.12
C LYS A 309 -11.95 -2.26 -3.97
N VAL A 310 -12.88 -2.50 -3.06
CA VAL A 310 -12.67 -3.35 -1.87
C VAL A 310 -13.85 -4.29 -1.66
N ASP A 311 -13.60 -5.42 -1.02
CA ASP A 311 -14.61 -6.44 -0.77
C ASP A 311 -15.70 -5.99 0.20
N ASP A 312 -15.34 -5.18 1.20
CA ASP A 312 -16.30 -4.53 2.11
C ASP A 312 -15.93 -3.05 2.35
N PRO A 313 -16.80 -2.08 2.01
CA PRO A 313 -16.60 -0.67 2.34
C PRO A 313 -16.32 -0.41 3.82
N LYS A 314 -16.87 -1.21 4.73
CA LYS A 314 -16.70 -1.02 6.19
C LYS A 314 -15.25 -1.23 6.65
N LYS A 315 -14.43 -1.90 5.84
CA LYS A 315 -13.02 -2.15 6.12
C LYS A 315 -12.14 -0.92 5.86
N VAL A 316 -12.62 0.08 5.11
CA VAL A 316 -11.81 1.22 4.65
C VAL A 316 -12.33 2.53 5.22
N VAL A 317 -11.41 3.41 5.63
CA VAL A 317 -11.72 4.76 6.09
C VAL A 317 -11.03 5.82 5.23
N VAL A 318 -11.77 6.87 4.86
CA VAL A 318 -11.25 8.02 4.11
C VAL A 318 -10.29 8.87 4.97
N GLY A 319 -9.41 9.64 4.33
CA GLY A 319 -8.43 10.49 5.01
C GLY A 319 -7.01 10.30 4.48
N CYS A 320 -6.04 10.92 5.16
CA CYS A 320 -4.64 10.91 4.76
C CYS A 320 -3.72 10.45 5.90
N THR A 321 -2.77 9.59 5.57
CA THR A 321 -1.63 9.24 6.44
C THR A 321 -0.38 9.90 5.88
N THR A 322 0.36 10.64 6.71
CA THR A 322 1.56 11.37 6.30
C THR A 322 2.72 11.03 7.21
N GLU A 323 3.87 10.71 6.61
CA GLU A 323 5.13 10.48 7.31
C GLU A 323 6.07 11.66 7.12
N TYR A 324 6.83 11.99 8.17
CA TYR A 324 7.77 13.10 8.18
C TYR A 324 9.13 12.64 8.72
N SER A 325 10.21 13.05 8.05
CA SER A 325 11.58 12.82 8.55
C SER A 325 11.97 13.83 9.60
N HIS A 326 11.49 15.08 9.50
CA HIS A 326 11.77 16.19 10.41
C HIS A 326 10.46 16.93 10.69
N ASN A 327 10.50 18.16 11.21
CA ASN A 327 9.30 18.96 11.43
C ASN A 327 8.36 18.97 10.19
N ALA A 328 7.06 19.11 10.44
CA ALA A 328 5.94 18.82 9.52
C ALA A 328 5.89 19.59 8.18
N SER A 329 6.94 20.31 7.78
CA SER A 329 6.99 21.12 6.56
C SER A 329 7.16 20.29 5.30
N GLU A 330 7.88 19.16 5.34
CA GLU A 330 8.15 18.33 4.16
C GLU A 330 7.80 16.86 4.42
N PRO A 331 6.73 16.32 3.80
CA PRO A 331 6.36 14.93 3.97
C PRO A 331 7.33 14.01 3.21
N LEU A 332 7.75 12.93 3.86
CA LEU A 332 8.43 11.79 3.21
C LEU A 332 7.46 11.03 2.32
N SER A 333 6.26 10.81 2.83
CA SER A 333 5.19 10.11 2.16
C SER A 333 3.85 10.68 2.60
N ARG A 334 2.88 10.67 1.68
CA ARG A 334 1.50 11.03 1.96
C ARG A 334 0.56 10.15 1.15
N HIS A 335 -0.30 9.42 1.84
CA HIS A 335 -1.23 8.46 1.25
C HIS A 335 -2.64 8.84 1.65
N CYS A 336 -3.51 9.11 0.68
CA CYS A 336 -4.88 9.56 0.91
C CYS A 336 -5.91 8.68 0.20
N ILE A 337 -7.06 8.50 0.83
CA ILE A 337 -8.30 7.95 0.27
C ILE A 337 -9.41 8.98 0.41
N CYS A 338 -10.24 9.11 -0.62
CA CYS A 338 -11.43 9.95 -0.62
C CYS A 338 -12.59 9.27 -1.38
N GLU A 339 -13.82 9.71 -1.12
CA GLU A 339 -15.05 9.01 -1.54
C GLU A 339 -15.91 9.77 -2.56
N ASP A 340 -15.36 10.77 -3.24
CA ASP A 340 -16.07 11.59 -4.22
C ASP A 340 -15.46 11.48 -5.64
N HIS A 341 -16.23 11.91 -6.64
CA HIS A 341 -15.76 12.02 -8.01
C HIS A 341 -14.53 12.94 -8.12
N LEU A 342 -13.44 12.42 -8.70
CA LEU A 342 -12.20 13.13 -9.00
C LEU A 342 -11.58 13.82 -7.77
N CYS A 343 -11.81 13.28 -6.57
CA CYS A 343 -11.29 13.87 -5.34
C CYS A 343 -9.78 13.67 -5.16
N ASN A 344 -9.19 12.67 -5.83
CA ASN A 344 -7.77 12.32 -5.72
C ASN A 344 -6.85 13.26 -6.53
N PHE A 345 -6.90 14.54 -6.20
CA PHE A 345 -6.17 15.60 -6.89
C PHE A 345 -5.00 16.13 -6.04
N HIS A 346 -4.17 16.98 -6.65
CA HIS A 346 -2.95 17.52 -6.07
C HIS A 346 -3.12 18.16 -4.68
N HIS A 347 -4.26 18.77 -4.38
CA HIS A 347 -4.50 19.42 -3.09
C HIS A 347 -4.38 18.45 -1.89
N LEU A 348 -4.78 17.18 -2.07
CA LEU A 348 -4.73 16.17 -1.01
C LEU A 348 -3.31 15.84 -0.56
N ILE A 349 -2.33 15.89 -1.49
CA ILE A 349 -0.92 15.65 -1.19
C ILE A 349 -0.17 16.93 -0.83
N ALA A 350 -0.62 18.09 -1.32
CA ALA A 350 -0.09 19.39 -0.96
C ALA A 350 -0.55 19.86 0.43
N GLY A 351 -1.61 19.26 0.99
CA GLY A 351 -2.16 19.64 2.29
C GLY A 351 -2.92 20.98 2.26
N GLY A 352 -3.47 21.36 1.11
CA GLY A 352 -4.22 22.61 0.92
C GLY A 352 -5.68 22.39 0.58
N GLU A 353 -6.43 23.49 0.45
CA GLU A 353 -7.79 23.45 -0.08
C GLU A 353 -7.81 23.06 -1.57
N ASP A 354 -8.90 22.44 -2.02
CA ASP A 354 -9.07 22.11 -3.43
C ASP A 354 -9.18 23.41 -4.26
N PRO A 355 -8.20 23.71 -5.14
CA PRO A 355 -8.20 24.96 -5.89
C PRO A 355 -9.25 24.96 -7.02
N ARG A 356 -9.91 23.83 -7.27
CA ARG A 356 -10.92 23.73 -8.32
C ARG A 356 -12.22 24.39 -7.87
N PRO A 357 -12.89 25.19 -8.72
CA PRO A 357 -14.12 25.86 -8.35
C PRO A 357 -15.20 24.83 -7.99
N ARG A 358 -15.69 24.87 -6.75
CA ARG A 358 -16.88 24.12 -6.34
C ARG A 358 -18.09 24.72 -7.03
N VAL A 359 -18.51 24.17 -8.17
CA VAL A 359 -19.71 24.64 -8.86
C VAL A 359 -20.93 24.14 -8.09
N ALA A 360 -21.38 24.92 -7.11
CA ALA A 360 -22.59 24.65 -6.34
C ALA A 360 -23.78 24.42 -7.30
N GLY A 361 -24.34 23.21 -7.27
CA GLY A 361 -25.53 22.84 -8.05
C GLY A 361 -25.29 22.25 -9.45
N ALA A 362 -24.05 22.20 -9.95
CA ALA A 362 -23.74 21.61 -11.26
C ALA A 362 -22.95 20.29 -11.22
N GLN A 363 -22.51 19.84 -10.04
CA GLN A 363 -21.74 18.58 -9.90
C GLN A 363 -22.47 17.39 -10.52
N GLN A 364 -23.78 17.21 -10.28
CA GLN A 364 -24.53 16.11 -10.91
C GLN A 364 -24.53 16.18 -12.45
N LYS A 365 -24.74 17.36 -13.05
CA LYS A 365 -24.81 17.52 -14.52
C LYS A 365 -23.44 17.52 -15.19
N GLN A 366 -22.40 18.00 -14.51
CA GLN A 366 -21.04 17.99 -15.03
C GLN A 366 -20.40 16.61 -14.85
N GLU A 367 -20.67 15.91 -13.74
CA GLU A 367 -20.32 14.50 -13.56
C GLU A 367 -21.01 13.63 -14.61
N GLU A 368 -22.30 13.82 -14.90
CA GLU A 368 -22.97 13.10 -15.99
C GLU A 368 -22.37 13.41 -17.37
N ARG A 369 -22.03 14.67 -17.65
CA ARG A 369 -21.40 15.07 -18.93
C ARG A 369 -19.96 14.60 -19.07
N GLU A 370 -19.17 14.56 -18.00
CA GLU A 370 -17.82 14.01 -18.00
C GLU A 370 -17.85 12.48 -18.04
N LYS A 371 -18.83 11.83 -17.39
CA LYS A 371 -19.15 10.39 -17.55
C LYS A 371 -19.47 10.03 -19.00
N GLU A 372 -20.25 10.86 -19.70
CA GLU A 372 -20.55 10.65 -21.11
C GLU A 372 -19.38 10.93 -22.04
N LYS A 373 -18.60 11.99 -21.80
CA LYS A 373 -17.46 12.37 -22.64
C LYS A 373 -16.26 11.44 -22.52
N ASN A 374 -16.07 10.81 -21.35
CA ASN A 374 -14.92 9.95 -21.06
C ASN A 374 -15.27 8.46 -21.00
N LYS A 375 -16.48 8.06 -21.42
CA LYS A 375 -16.84 6.66 -21.61
C LYS A 375 -15.93 6.04 -22.66
N VAL A 376 -14.98 5.21 -22.22
CA VAL A 376 -14.18 4.37 -23.12
C VAL A 376 -15.14 3.47 -23.89
N SER A 377 -15.17 3.62 -25.22
CA SER A 377 -15.89 2.72 -26.11
C SER A 377 -15.43 1.30 -25.81
N ALA A 378 -16.33 0.47 -25.28
CA ALA A 378 -16.07 -0.95 -25.11
C ALA A 378 -15.70 -1.50 -26.49
N ARG A 379 -14.43 -1.83 -26.67
CA ARG A 379 -13.96 -2.49 -27.89
C ARG A 379 -14.82 -3.76 -28.02
N PRO A 380 -15.54 -3.97 -29.12
CA PRO A 380 -16.40 -5.13 -29.24
C PRO A 380 -15.51 -6.37 -29.17
N THR A 381 -15.71 -7.17 -28.12
CA THR A 381 -15.17 -8.53 -28.04
C THR A 381 -15.55 -9.24 -29.33
N ALA A 382 -14.53 -9.78 -29.98
CA ALA A 382 -14.62 -10.48 -31.25
C ALA A 382 -15.81 -11.46 -31.24
N LYS A 383 -16.54 -11.44 -32.36
CA LYS A 383 -17.67 -12.34 -32.64
C LYS A 383 -17.33 -13.76 -32.23
N THR A 384 -18.16 -14.32 -31.36
CA THR A 384 -18.32 -15.76 -31.15
C THR A 384 -18.56 -16.41 -32.52
N ILE A 385 -17.55 -17.05 -33.07
CA ILE A 385 -17.70 -17.94 -34.21
C ILE A 385 -18.37 -19.20 -33.68
N SER A 386 -19.67 -19.30 -33.91
CA SER A 386 -20.46 -20.53 -33.77
C SER A 386 -19.97 -21.55 -34.80
N LEU A 387 -19.15 -22.51 -34.38
CA LEU A 387 -18.85 -23.70 -35.18
C LEU A 387 -19.90 -24.78 -34.92
N ARG A 388 -20.81 -24.92 -35.89
CA ARG A 388 -21.63 -26.13 -36.09
C ARG A 388 -20.78 -27.15 -36.86
N PRO A 389 -20.88 -28.46 -36.57
CA PRO A 389 -20.06 -29.46 -37.24
C PRO A 389 -20.68 -29.86 -38.58
N GLU A 390 -19.93 -29.73 -39.66
CA GLU A 390 -20.21 -30.46 -40.91
C GLU A 390 -18.97 -31.20 -41.37
N ALA A 391 -19.22 -32.44 -41.77
CA ALA A 391 -18.25 -33.46 -42.09
C ALA A 391 -17.62 -33.28 -43.48
N THR A 392 -16.52 -34.02 -43.67
CA THR A 392 -16.01 -34.54 -44.95
C THR A 392 -15.33 -33.56 -45.92
N LYS A 393 -13.99 -33.66 -46.05
CA LYS A 393 -13.31 -34.47 -47.09
C LYS A 393 -11.79 -34.36 -46.96
N LEU A 394 -11.14 -35.51 -46.76
CA LEU A 394 -9.71 -35.66 -47.00
C LEU A 394 -9.42 -35.52 -48.50
N SER A 395 -8.41 -34.73 -48.82
CA SER A 395 -7.67 -34.82 -50.08
C SER A 395 -6.22 -34.45 -49.82
N ALA A 396 -5.34 -35.37 -50.18
CA ALA A 396 -3.90 -35.33 -49.97
C ALA A 396 -3.19 -34.40 -50.97
N ASN A 397 -2.07 -33.82 -50.52
CA ASN A 397 -0.80 -33.59 -51.24
C ASN A 397 0.03 -32.59 -50.41
N SER A 398 1.04 -33.02 -49.63
CA SER A 398 2.41 -33.39 -50.03
C SER A 398 3.27 -32.19 -50.45
N PHE A 399 4.09 -31.68 -49.52
CA PHE A 399 5.46 -31.14 -49.69
C PHE A 399 6.03 -30.91 -48.26
N LYS A 400 6.74 -31.85 -47.64
CA LYS A 400 8.19 -32.17 -47.67
C LYS A 400 9.15 -31.06 -47.20
N ILE A 401 10.02 -31.45 -46.23
CA ILE A 401 11.36 -30.92 -45.85
C ILE A 401 11.32 -29.78 -44.80
N THR A 402 11.94 -29.81 -43.60
CA THR A 402 12.97 -30.68 -42.98
C THR A 402 12.88 -30.61 -41.45
N SER A 403 13.41 -31.65 -40.80
CA SER A 403 13.43 -31.91 -39.35
C SER A 403 14.83 -31.69 -38.74
N LEU A 404 14.86 -31.73 -37.40
CA LEU A 404 15.96 -31.80 -36.41
C LEU A 404 16.55 -30.48 -35.87
N LEU A 405 16.38 -30.14 -34.57
CA LEU A 405 16.83 -30.76 -33.28
C LEU A 405 18.30 -30.47 -32.93
N LEU A 406 18.54 -29.71 -31.85
CA LEU A 406 19.14 -30.12 -30.56
C LEU A 406 19.89 -28.99 -29.82
N LEU A 407 19.47 -28.78 -28.55
CA LEU A 407 20.24 -28.61 -27.29
C LEU A 407 21.43 -27.63 -27.20
N ALA A 408 21.44 -26.77 -26.16
CA ALA A 408 22.01 -27.05 -24.82
C ALA A 408 22.17 -25.73 -24.01
N VAL A 409 21.60 -25.64 -22.79
CA VAL A 409 22.26 -25.72 -21.46
C VAL A 409 23.03 -24.47 -21.03
N SER A 410 22.60 -23.86 -19.91
CA SER A 410 23.35 -23.39 -18.72
C SER A 410 22.40 -22.46 -17.92
N PHE A 411 22.16 -22.54 -16.61
CA PHE A 411 23.06 -22.74 -15.48
C PHE A 411 22.32 -23.41 -14.29
N ILE A 412 23.01 -24.38 -13.67
CA ILE A 412 22.80 -24.82 -12.29
C ILE A 412 23.95 -24.19 -11.49
N ASN A 413 23.63 -23.55 -10.36
CA ASN A 413 24.33 -23.71 -9.08
C ASN A 413 23.61 -22.85 -8.04
N PHE A 414 23.09 -23.46 -6.98
CA PHE A 414 23.65 -23.27 -5.63
C PHE A 414 23.00 -24.24 -4.65
N LEU A 415 23.84 -25.12 -4.09
CA LEU A 415 23.62 -25.91 -2.90
C LEU A 415 24.97 -25.93 -2.18
N ILE A 416 25.15 -25.02 -1.22
CA ILE A 416 25.83 -25.21 0.09
C ILE A 416 25.13 -24.28 1.07
#